data_AF-A0A1I8PPF8-F1
#
_entry.id   AF-A0A1I8PPF8-F1
#
_cell.length_a   1.000
_cell.length_b   1.000
_cell.length_c   1.000
_cell.angle_alpha   90.00
_cell.angle_beta   90.00
_cell.angle_gamma   90.00
#
_symmetry.space_group_name_H-M   'P 1'
#
loop_
_entity.id
_entity.type
_entity.pdbx_description
1 polymer ?
#
loop_
_entity_poly.entity_id
_entity_poly.type
_entity_poly.pdbx_seq_one_letter_code
_entity_poly.pdbx_strand_id
1 'polypeptide(L)'
;MNDKTFVWCIFLALFSISSSWAKSVENDVNKITTNEVASSKESTENNAANAEEELTPKDQLLYFTLVAFRDMSLEYVDLAANISESLLTDEDLQPNQSTTIMEFRKNITQFLEQYKKYDGIEELFNLVDFYSNTTSHYFELTAETSAADMLKIKEKLDKYGSDELDREFENLFMKFGEQFCQKFDEYKSKLSAEELQQEKVMFDWLEEFKSIQNAEEKIFSFEKFFRFYEE
;
A
#
# COMPACT_ATOMS: atom_id res chain seq x y z
N MET A 1 -14.32 16.90 -3.35
CA MET A 1 -12.97 16.58 -2.84
C MET A 1 -12.70 15.23 -3.43
N ASN A 2 -11.70 15.14 -4.28
CA ASN A 2 -11.67 14.24 -5.44
C ASN A 2 -10.83 12.98 -5.16
N ASP A 3 -11.44 11.84 -5.47
CA ASP A 3 -11.06 10.41 -5.54
C ASP A 3 -9.59 9.92 -5.52
N LYS A 4 -8.52 10.74 -5.58
CA LYS A 4 -7.20 10.23 -6.03
C LYS A 4 -5.98 10.64 -5.21
N THR A 5 -6.18 11.18 -4.00
CA THR A 5 -5.12 11.37 -2.97
C THR A 5 -4.88 10.09 -2.13
N PHE A 6 -5.38 8.97 -2.64
CA PHE A 6 -5.87 7.83 -1.87
C PHE A 6 -4.79 6.88 -1.31
N VAL A 7 -3.85 6.51 -2.17
CA VAL A 7 -2.69 5.68 -1.84
C VAL A 7 -1.71 6.46 -0.92
N TRP A 8 -1.61 7.77 -1.13
CA TRP A 8 -0.66 8.65 -0.46
C TRP A 8 -0.85 8.72 1.07
N CYS A 9 -2.09 8.72 1.56
CA CYS A 9 -2.37 8.83 3.01
C CYS A 9 -1.99 7.57 3.80
N ILE A 10 -2.19 6.38 3.24
CA ILE A 10 -1.80 5.12 3.90
C ILE A 10 -0.28 5.02 4.03
N PHE A 11 0.46 5.31 2.96
CA PHE A 11 1.90 5.08 2.95
C PHE A 11 2.67 6.13 3.76
N LEU A 12 2.16 7.36 3.90
CA LEU A 12 2.69 8.34 4.85
C LEU A 12 2.49 7.92 6.32
N ALA A 13 1.37 7.28 6.63
CA ALA A 13 1.13 6.73 7.96
C ALA A 13 2.11 5.58 8.27
N LEU A 14 2.33 4.67 7.32
CA LEU A 14 3.29 3.57 7.44
C LEU A 14 4.74 4.08 7.57
N PHE A 15 5.10 5.16 6.87
CA PHE A 15 6.42 5.81 6.97
C PHE A 15 6.69 6.45 8.34
N SER A 16 5.64 6.87 9.06
CA SER A 16 5.79 7.49 10.38
C SER A 16 6.16 6.45 11.46
N ILE A 17 5.65 5.22 11.34
CA ILE A 17 5.88 4.13 12.30
C ILE A 17 7.28 3.50 12.16
N SER A 18 7.83 3.44 10.94
CA SER A 18 9.15 2.86 10.68
C SER A 18 10.28 3.60 11.42
N SER A 19 10.05 4.86 11.82
CA SER A 19 11.04 5.65 12.54
C SER A 19 11.15 5.34 14.05
N SER A 20 10.11 4.76 14.67
CA SER A 20 10.05 4.58 16.15
C SER A 20 10.10 3.14 16.64
N TRP A 21 9.66 2.14 15.87
CA TRP A 21 9.53 0.74 16.36
C TRP A 21 10.20 -0.34 15.48
N ALA A 22 10.80 0.06 14.36
CA ALA A 22 11.13 -0.88 13.30
C ALA A 22 12.15 -1.96 13.69
N LYS A 23 13.19 -1.68 14.48
CA LYS A 23 14.30 -2.66 14.63
C LYS A 23 13.95 -4.08 15.16
N SER A 24 12.86 -4.25 15.92
CA SER A 24 12.46 -5.59 16.43
C SER A 24 11.52 -6.30 15.46
N VAL A 25 10.42 -5.66 15.04
CA VAL A 25 9.41 -6.27 14.15
C VAL A 25 9.88 -6.28 12.69
N GLU A 26 10.57 -5.24 12.25
CA GLU A 26 11.15 -5.14 10.91
C GLU A 26 12.24 -6.20 10.70
N ASN A 27 12.99 -6.60 11.72
CA ASN A 27 13.94 -7.72 11.59
C ASN A 27 13.23 -9.05 11.29
N ASP A 28 12.04 -9.28 11.85
CA ASP A 28 11.29 -10.52 11.61
C ASP A 28 10.47 -10.45 10.31
N VAL A 29 9.97 -9.27 9.93
CA VAL A 29 9.38 -9.03 8.61
C VAL A 29 10.44 -9.09 7.49
N ASN A 30 11.65 -8.55 7.71
CA ASN A 30 12.76 -8.58 6.74
C ASN A 30 13.47 -9.95 6.66
N LYS A 31 13.41 -10.79 7.71
CA LYS A 31 13.85 -12.19 7.63
C LYS A 31 12.95 -13.02 6.69
N ILE A 32 11.69 -12.61 6.52
CA ILE A 32 10.79 -13.23 5.54
C ILE A 32 11.18 -12.77 4.13
N THR A 33 11.56 -11.51 3.92
CA THR A 33 11.91 -10.97 2.58
C THR A 33 13.21 -11.51 2.00
N THR A 34 14.23 -11.84 2.81
CA THR A 34 15.55 -12.28 2.28
C THR A 34 15.57 -13.71 1.71
N ASN A 35 14.53 -14.51 1.96
CA ASN A 35 14.46 -15.90 1.48
C ASN A 35 13.56 -16.12 0.25
N GLU A 36 12.86 -15.10 -0.25
CA GLU A 36 11.74 -15.32 -1.22
C GLU A 36 11.94 -14.73 -2.62
N VAL A 37 13.08 -14.12 -2.95
CA VAL A 37 13.38 -13.75 -4.36
C VAL A 37 13.91 -14.95 -5.17
N ALA A 38 14.12 -16.12 -4.54
CA ALA A 38 14.42 -17.35 -5.24
C ALA A 38 13.75 -18.57 -4.56
N SER A 39 12.66 -19.04 -5.16
CA SER A 39 12.10 -20.41 -5.07
C SER A 39 10.82 -20.61 -4.24
N SER A 40 9.77 -21.00 -4.98
CA SER A 40 8.70 -21.97 -4.64
C SER A 40 7.78 -21.72 -3.43
N LYS A 41 6.50 -21.52 -3.77
CA LYS A 41 5.26 -21.36 -2.98
C LYS A 41 4.89 -22.47 -1.96
N GLU A 42 5.81 -23.20 -1.33
CA GLU A 42 5.42 -24.33 -0.44
C GLU A 42 6.10 -24.39 0.94
N SER A 43 6.94 -23.42 1.32
CA SER A 43 7.66 -23.46 2.61
C SER A 43 7.38 -22.32 3.59
N THR A 44 6.54 -21.34 3.23
CA THR A 44 6.43 -20.05 3.97
C THR A 44 5.58 -20.14 5.24
N GLU A 45 4.62 -21.07 5.33
CA GLU A 45 3.70 -21.15 6.49
C GLU A 45 4.38 -21.62 7.80
N ASN A 46 5.40 -22.48 7.73
CA ASN A 46 5.92 -23.15 8.94
C ASN A 46 6.90 -22.30 9.77
N ASN A 47 7.53 -21.27 9.19
CA ASN A 47 8.48 -20.41 9.92
C ASN A 47 7.83 -19.13 10.44
N ALA A 48 6.83 -18.58 9.74
CA ALA A 48 6.09 -17.39 10.18
C ALA A 48 5.19 -17.69 11.38
N ALA A 49 4.53 -18.86 11.41
CA ALA A 49 3.64 -19.27 12.50
C ALA A 49 4.37 -19.38 13.86
N ASN A 50 5.63 -19.80 13.86
CA ASN A 50 6.42 -19.94 15.10
C ASN A 50 6.90 -18.59 15.66
N ALA A 51 7.07 -17.56 14.83
CA ALA A 51 7.45 -16.21 15.29
C ALA A 51 6.24 -15.42 15.83
N GLU A 52 5.05 -15.67 15.30
CA GLU A 52 3.80 -15.01 15.72
C GLU A 52 3.36 -15.43 17.13
N GLU A 53 3.60 -16.67 17.55
CA GLU A 53 3.21 -17.18 18.87
C GLU A 53 3.98 -16.55 20.05
N GLU A 54 5.17 -15.97 19.81
CA GLU A 54 5.99 -15.32 20.85
C GLU A 54 5.62 -13.84 21.08
N LEU A 55 4.78 -13.26 20.22
CA LEU A 55 4.37 -11.85 20.28
C LEU A 55 3.22 -11.60 21.27
N THR A 56 3.13 -10.37 21.79
CA THR A 56 1.95 -9.97 22.56
C THR A 56 0.71 -9.96 21.66
N PRO A 57 -0.52 -10.14 22.19
CA PRO A 57 -1.73 -10.07 21.37
C PRO A 57 -1.85 -8.78 20.55
N LYS A 58 -1.35 -7.66 21.08
CA LYS A 58 -1.34 -6.36 20.40
C LYS A 58 -0.33 -6.36 19.24
N ASP A 59 0.87 -6.90 19.47
CA ASP A 59 1.90 -7.02 18.43
C ASP A 59 1.49 -8.01 17.33
N GLN A 60 0.75 -9.08 17.66
CA GLN A 60 0.18 -9.99 16.66
C GLN A 60 -0.79 -9.27 15.71
N LEU A 61 -1.65 -8.40 16.25
CA LEU A 61 -2.59 -7.61 15.45
C LEU A 61 -1.85 -6.63 14.53
N LEU A 62 -0.80 -5.96 15.03
CA LEU A 62 0.05 -5.10 14.22
C LEU A 62 0.80 -5.90 13.14
N TYR A 63 1.38 -7.04 13.50
CA TYR A 63 2.11 -7.90 12.57
C TYR A 63 1.20 -8.39 11.44
N PHE A 64 0.01 -8.90 11.75
CA PHE A 64 -1.02 -9.26 10.77
C PHE A 64 -1.31 -8.11 9.81
N THR A 65 -1.45 -6.90 10.36
CA THR A 65 -1.71 -5.69 9.58
C THR A 65 -0.54 -5.39 8.64
N LEU A 66 0.69 -5.37 9.14
CA LEU A 66 1.88 -5.06 8.33
C LEU A 66 2.10 -6.08 7.20
N VAL A 67 1.85 -7.37 7.46
CA VAL A 67 1.93 -8.42 6.43
C VAL A 67 0.88 -8.18 5.34
N ALA A 68 -0.36 -7.86 5.71
CA ALA A 68 -1.40 -7.56 4.73
C ALA A 68 -1.05 -6.34 3.87
N PHE A 69 -0.52 -5.26 4.46
CA PHE A 69 -0.08 -4.08 3.70
C PHE A 69 1.10 -4.38 2.78
N ARG A 70 2.08 -5.18 3.23
CA ARG A 70 3.16 -5.66 2.37
C ARG A 70 2.60 -6.38 1.15
N ASP A 71 1.68 -7.31 1.35
CA ASP A 71 1.12 -8.12 0.27
C ASP A 71 0.34 -7.27 -0.74
N MET A 72 -0.51 -6.35 -0.25
CA MET A 72 -1.21 -5.38 -1.10
C MET A 72 -0.22 -4.49 -1.87
N SER A 73 0.86 -4.05 -1.25
CA SER A 73 1.89 -3.25 -1.92
C SER A 73 2.66 -4.04 -2.97
N LEU A 74 2.97 -5.32 -2.73
CA LEU A 74 3.61 -6.19 -3.72
C LEU A 74 2.73 -6.31 -4.98
N GLU A 75 1.44 -6.61 -4.79
CA GLU A 75 0.49 -6.69 -5.91
C GLU A 75 0.39 -5.36 -6.66
N TYR A 76 0.33 -4.23 -5.94
CA TYR A 76 0.31 -2.90 -6.53
C TYR A 76 1.55 -2.63 -7.39
N VAL A 77 2.76 -2.85 -6.87
CA VAL A 77 3.99 -2.53 -7.61
C VAL A 77 4.22 -3.47 -8.79
N ASP A 78 3.80 -4.73 -8.71
CA ASP A 78 3.85 -5.68 -9.81
C ASP A 78 2.94 -5.25 -10.96
N LEU A 79 1.71 -4.84 -10.65
CA LEU A 79 0.79 -4.29 -11.65
C LEU A 79 1.33 -2.98 -12.24
N ALA A 80 1.82 -2.07 -11.40
CA ALA A 80 2.43 -0.82 -11.83
C ALA A 80 3.64 -1.05 -12.74
N ALA A 81 4.46 -2.08 -12.48
CA ALA A 81 5.59 -2.46 -13.33
C ALA A 81 5.12 -2.91 -14.72
N ASN A 82 4.11 -3.77 -14.80
CA ASN A 82 3.53 -4.22 -16.07
C ASN A 82 2.94 -3.05 -16.90
N ILE A 83 2.25 -2.13 -16.23
CA ILE A 83 1.72 -0.91 -16.86
C ILE A 83 2.88 -0.03 -17.36
N SER A 84 3.90 0.18 -16.53
CA SER A 84 5.08 0.97 -16.85
C SER A 84 5.84 0.45 -18.07
N GLU A 85 6.04 -0.86 -18.17
CA GLU A 85 6.65 -1.49 -19.34
C GLU A 85 5.82 -1.24 -20.61
N SER A 86 4.49 -1.35 -20.50
CA SER A 86 3.57 -1.08 -21.60
C SER A 86 3.61 0.40 -22.05
N LEU A 87 3.65 1.34 -21.10
CA LEU A 87 3.78 2.77 -21.37
C LEU A 87 5.08 3.13 -22.09
N LEU A 88 6.20 2.51 -21.68
CA LEU A 88 7.50 2.79 -22.31
C LEU A 88 7.60 2.25 -23.74
N THR A 89 6.83 1.21 -24.09
CA THR A 89 6.79 0.65 -25.44
C THR A 89 5.77 1.32 -26.36
N ASP A 90 4.85 2.14 -25.83
CA ASP A 90 3.84 2.82 -26.65
C ASP A 90 4.47 3.89 -27.57
N GLU A 91 4.22 3.77 -28.89
CA GLU A 91 4.68 4.70 -29.93
C GLU A 91 4.15 6.13 -29.73
N ASP A 92 3.01 6.25 -29.07
CA ASP A 92 2.40 7.53 -28.76
C ASP A 92 3.10 8.27 -27.63
N LEU A 93 4.01 7.62 -26.91
CA LEU A 93 4.79 8.24 -25.85
C LEU A 93 6.27 8.30 -26.22
N GLN A 94 6.64 8.44 -27.49
CA GLN A 94 8.07 8.49 -27.88
C GLN A 94 8.75 9.81 -27.44
N PRO A 95 10.05 9.78 -27.06
CA PRO A 95 10.74 10.91 -26.44
C PRO A 95 10.98 12.12 -27.35
N ASN A 96 10.72 12.01 -28.65
CA ASN A 96 10.85 13.10 -29.61
C ASN A 96 9.60 14.00 -29.70
N GLN A 97 8.58 13.77 -28.88
CA GLN A 97 7.30 14.48 -28.97
C GLN A 97 7.26 15.78 -28.14
N SER A 98 7.61 15.75 -26.84
CA SER A 98 7.64 16.95 -25.99
C SER A 98 8.39 16.75 -24.66
N THR A 99 8.74 17.87 -23.98
CA THR A 99 9.35 17.84 -22.64
C THR A 99 8.48 17.11 -21.62
N THR A 100 7.15 17.32 -21.66
CA THR A 100 6.21 16.66 -20.74
C THR A 100 6.23 15.13 -20.90
N ILE A 101 6.23 14.65 -22.14
CA ILE A 101 6.32 13.20 -22.42
C ILE A 101 7.70 12.67 -22.02
N MET A 102 8.78 13.42 -22.26
CA MET A 102 10.13 13.03 -21.84
C MET A 102 10.26 12.90 -20.32
N GLU A 103 9.72 13.84 -19.55
CA GLU A 103 9.74 13.81 -18.09
C GLU A 103 8.91 12.66 -17.54
N PHE A 104 7.69 12.45 -18.07
CA PHE A 104 6.85 11.31 -17.69
C PHE A 104 7.58 9.98 -17.90
N ARG A 105 8.13 9.75 -19.10
CA ARG A 105 8.90 8.52 -19.39
C ARG A 105 10.10 8.36 -18.48
N LYS A 106 10.80 9.45 -18.16
CA LYS A 106 11.95 9.42 -17.26
C LYS A 106 11.52 8.90 -15.89
N ASN A 107 10.42 9.42 -15.34
CA ASN A 107 9.90 8.96 -14.05
C ASN A 107 9.48 7.49 -14.12
N ILE A 108 8.74 7.07 -15.17
CA ILE A 108 8.37 5.65 -15.37
C ILE A 108 9.59 4.74 -15.48
N THR A 109 10.65 5.19 -16.17
CA THR A 109 11.91 4.44 -16.28
C THR A 109 12.59 4.31 -14.91
N GLN A 110 12.64 5.41 -14.14
CA GLN A 110 13.20 5.42 -12.78
C GLN A 110 12.42 4.52 -11.82
N PHE A 111 11.10 4.46 -11.94
CA PHE A 111 10.26 3.52 -11.20
C PHE A 111 10.68 2.07 -11.51
N LEU A 112 10.76 1.69 -12.79
CA LEU A 112 11.15 0.33 -13.19
C LEU A 112 12.58 -0.04 -12.76
N GLU A 113 13.50 0.92 -12.79
CA GLU A 113 14.87 0.72 -12.29
C GLU A 113 14.89 0.46 -10.78
N GLN A 114 14.02 1.12 -10.01
CA GLN A 114 13.86 0.88 -8.56
C GLN A 114 13.13 -0.43 -8.29
N TYR A 115 12.08 -0.75 -9.04
CA TYR A 115 11.34 -2.00 -8.93
C TYR A 115 12.23 -3.24 -9.15
N LYS A 116 13.25 -3.15 -10.00
CA LYS A 116 14.16 -4.28 -10.25
C LYS A 116 15.19 -4.53 -9.14
N LYS A 117 15.34 -3.59 -8.21
CA LYS A 117 16.43 -3.60 -7.23
C LYS A 117 15.97 -3.40 -5.79
N TYR A 118 14.67 -3.19 -5.56
CA TYR A 118 14.21 -2.89 -4.21
C TYR A 118 14.50 -4.06 -3.27
N ASP A 119 14.82 -3.73 -2.03
CA ASP A 119 15.08 -4.68 -0.97
C ASP A 119 14.37 -4.24 0.31
N GLY A 120 13.50 -5.10 0.83
CA GLY A 120 12.74 -4.84 2.03
C GLY A 120 11.48 -3.99 1.86
N ILE A 121 10.76 -3.83 2.97
CA ILE A 121 9.42 -3.24 3.00
C ILE A 121 9.43 -1.70 2.84
N GLU A 122 10.47 -1.03 3.32
CA GLU A 122 10.60 0.42 3.18
C GLU A 122 10.72 0.82 1.71
N GLU A 123 11.60 0.15 0.96
CA GLU A 123 11.78 0.41 -0.47
C GLU A 123 10.54 0.02 -1.29
N LEU A 124 9.82 -1.03 -0.88
CA LEU A 124 8.52 -1.39 -1.45
C LEU A 124 7.48 -0.28 -1.29
N PHE A 125 7.36 0.32 -0.10
CA PHE A 125 6.42 1.43 0.11
C PHE A 125 6.84 2.69 -0.65
N ASN A 126 8.14 2.96 -0.74
CA ASN A 126 8.66 4.05 -1.56
C ASN A 126 8.32 3.86 -3.05
N LEU A 127 8.30 2.63 -3.56
CA LEU A 127 7.87 2.34 -4.93
C LEU A 127 6.39 2.66 -5.17
N VAL A 128 5.53 2.27 -4.22
CA VAL A 128 4.09 2.59 -4.30
C VAL A 128 3.88 4.10 -4.32
N ASP A 129 4.51 4.82 -3.40
CA ASP A 129 4.45 6.28 -3.36
C ASP A 129 4.99 6.92 -4.64
N PHE A 130 6.13 6.46 -5.14
CA PHE A 130 6.76 7.00 -6.35
C PHE A 130 5.85 6.84 -7.58
N TYR A 131 5.25 5.67 -7.78
CA TYR A 131 4.37 5.43 -8.93
C TYR A 131 3.06 6.22 -8.81
N SER A 132 2.45 6.21 -7.62
CA SER A 132 1.25 6.99 -7.32
C SER A 132 1.47 8.48 -7.61
N ASN A 133 2.55 9.07 -7.09
CA ASN A 133 2.90 10.48 -7.32
C ASN A 133 3.25 10.79 -8.77
N THR A 134 3.73 9.79 -9.53
CA THR A 134 4.02 9.96 -10.96
C THR A 134 2.75 10.01 -11.81
N THR A 135 1.66 9.37 -11.36
CA THR A 135 0.49 9.10 -12.21
C THR A 135 -0.80 9.80 -11.75
N SER A 136 -0.97 10.07 -10.46
CA SER A 136 -2.21 10.53 -9.85
C SER A 136 -2.77 11.83 -10.47
N HIS A 137 -1.92 12.82 -10.71
CA HIS A 137 -2.36 14.13 -11.22
C HIS A 137 -2.92 14.05 -12.64
N TYR A 138 -2.55 13.03 -13.44
CA TYR A 138 -3.10 12.88 -14.79
C TYR A 138 -4.58 12.52 -14.79
N PHE A 139 -5.08 11.91 -13.71
CA PHE A 139 -6.48 11.52 -13.61
C PHE A 139 -7.41 12.67 -13.20
N GLU A 140 -6.85 13.77 -12.68
CA GLU A 140 -7.61 14.98 -12.33
C GLU A 140 -7.81 15.91 -13.54
N LEU A 141 -7.19 15.58 -14.67
CA LEU A 141 -7.20 16.42 -15.87
C LEU A 141 -8.55 16.41 -16.57
N THR A 142 -9.01 17.60 -16.97
CA THR A 142 -10.17 17.77 -17.84
C THR A 142 -9.75 18.21 -19.24
N ALA A 143 -10.53 17.83 -20.25
CA ALA A 143 -10.26 18.21 -21.64
C ALA A 143 -10.26 19.74 -21.87
N GLU A 144 -10.94 20.50 -21.01
CA GLU A 144 -11.10 21.95 -21.15
C GLU A 144 -9.89 22.74 -20.64
N THR A 145 -9.11 22.17 -19.72
CA THR A 145 -8.05 22.88 -18.99
C THR A 145 -6.65 22.30 -19.20
N SER A 146 -6.52 21.18 -19.91
CA SER A 146 -5.28 20.40 -19.94
C SER A 146 -4.57 20.47 -21.30
N ALA A 147 -3.23 20.49 -21.25
CA ALA A 147 -2.42 20.41 -22.45
C ALA A 147 -2.63 19.06 -23.17
N ALA A 148 -2.54 19.07 -24.50
CA ALA A 148 -2.77 17.88 -25.33
C ALA A 148 -1.89 16.69 -24.93
N ASP A 149 -0.62 16.93 -24.58
CA ASP A 149 0.30 15.87 -24.15
C ASP A 149 -0.08 15.25 -22.81
N MET A 150 -0.64 16.04 -21.88
CA MET A 150 -1.10 15.53 -20.59
C MET A 150 -2.35 14.66 -20.75
N LEU A 151 -3.27 15.06 -21.63
CA LEU A 151 -4.43 14.25 -22.01
C LEU A 151 -4.01 12.97 -22.72
N LYS A 152 -2.97 13.04 -23.56
CA LYS A 152 -2.38 11.87 -24.22
C LYS A 152 -1.80 10.88 -23.21
N ILE A 153 -1.06 11.35 -22.21
CA ILE A 153 -0.55 10.50 -21.12
C ILE A 153 -1.70 9.86 -20.35
N LYS A 154 -2.73 10.64 -19.97
CA LYS A 154 -3.93 10.13 -19.31
C LYS A 154 -4.59 9.02 -20.13
N GLU A 155 -4.80 9.24 -21.43
CA GLU A 155 -5.39 8.23 -22.32
C GLU A 155 -4.61 6.92 -22.31
N LYS A 156 -3.26 6.98 -22.24
CA LYS A 156 -2.44 5.77 -22.17
C LYS A 156 -2.49 5.10 -20.79
N LEU A 157 -2.51 5.87 -19.71
CA LEU A 157 -2.73 5.34 -18.37
C LEU A 157 -4.08 4.61 -18.28
N ASP A 158 -5.15 5.20 -18.81
CA ASP A 158 -6.48 4.59 -18.87
C ASP A 158 -6.44 3.30 -19.72
N LYS A 159 -5.81 3.35 -20.91
CA LYS A 159 -5.68 2.21 -21.84
C LYS A 159 -4.96 1.00 -21.23
N TYR A 160 -3.89 1.24 -20.46
CA TYR A 160 -3.06 0.17 -19.90
C TYR A 160 -3.53 -0.33 -18.54
N GLY A 161 -4.62 0.25 -18.00
CA GLY A 161 -5.29 -0.28 -16.82
C GLY A 161 -4.84 0.35 -15.50
N SER A 162 -4.33 1.58 -15.51
CA SER A 162 -4.03 2.28 -14.26
C SER A 162 -5.29 2.53 -13.41
N ASP A 163 -6.47 2.74 -14.03
CA ASP A 163 -7.75 2.81 -13.30
C ASP A 163 -8.20 1.44 -12.74
N GLU A 164 -7.69 0.33 -13.28
CA GLU A 164 -7.94 -1.01 -12.72
C GLU A 164 -7.08 -1.24 -11.46
N LEU A 165 -5.87 -0.68 -11.44
CA LEU A 165 -4.93 -0.81 -10.34
C LEU A 165 -5.47 -0.20 -9.03
N ASP A 166 -6.05 1.01 -9.09
CA ASP A 166 -6.67 1.63 -7.90
C ASP A 166 -7.88 0.81 -7.40
N ARG A 167 -8.72 0.32 -8.32
CA ARG A 167 -9.88 -0.51 -7.99
C ARG A 167 -9.49 -1.85 -7.38
N GLU A 168 -8.43 -2.48 -7.87
CA GLU A 168 -7.94 -3.73 -7.29
C GLU A 168 -7.40 -3.49 -5.87
N PHE A 169 -6.66 -2.40 -5.66
CA PHE A 169 -6.20 -2.03 -4.32
C PHE A 169 -7.37 -1.79 -3.36
N GLU A 170 -8.40 -1.04 -3.77
CA GLU A 170 -9.62 -0.86 -2.96
C GLU A 170 -10.28 -2.20 -2.61
N ASN A 171 -10.40 -3.10 -3.59
CA ASN A 171 -10.98 -4.43 -3.37
C ASN A 171 -10.17 -5.26 -2.38
N LEU A 172 -8.84 -5.26 -2.51
CA LEU A 172 -7.93 -5.93 -1.58
C LEU A 172 -8.06 -5.35 -0.18
N PHE A 173 -8.07 -4.03 -0.06
CA PHE A 173 -8.20 -3.36 1.22
C PHE A 173 -9.54 -3.65 1.89
N MET A 174 -10.65 -3.65 1.14
CA MET A 174 -11.96 -3.95 1.70
C MET A 174 -12.03 -5.39 2.25
N LYS A 175 -11.46 -6.36 1.52
CA LYS A 175 -11.31 -7.75 2.01
C LYS A 175 -10.44 -7.80 3.27
N PHE A 176 -9.31 -7.08 3.27
CA PHE A 176 -8.46 -6.95 4.46
C PHE A 176 -9.25 -6.36 5.64
N GLY A 177 -10.04 -5.30 5.44
CA GLY A 177 -10.81 -4.65 6.50
C GLY A 177 -11.79 -5.60 7.20
N GLU A 178 -12.40 -6.53 6.45
CA GLU A 178 -13.24 -7.58 7.02
C GLU A 178 -12.44 -8.56 7.89
N GLN A 179 -11.27 -9.02 7.40
CA GLN A 179 -10.39 -9.92 8.13
C GLN A 179 -9.76 -9.25 9.36
N PHE A 180 -9.38 -7.98 9.22
CA PHE A 180 -8.88 -7.15 10.31
C PHE A 180 -9.89 -7.04 11.44
N CYS A 181 -11.17 -6.82 11.14
CA CYS A 181 -12.21 -6.78 12.16
C CYS A 181 -12.29 -8.10 12.95
N GLN A 182 -12.16 -9.24 12.28
CA GLN A 182 -12.15 -10.56 12.92
C GLN A 182 -10.90 -10.74 13.80
N LYS A 183 -9.72 -10.40 13.27
CA LYS A 183 -8.46 -10.45 14.03
C LYS A 183 -8.45 -9.51 15.22
N PHE A 184 -9.12 -8.36 15.10
CA PHE A 184 -9.29 -7.43 16.19
C PHE A 184 -10.21 -8.00 17.28
N ASP A 185 -11.32 -8.64 16.90
CA ASP A 185 -12.21 -9.30 17.87
C ASP A 185 -11.48 -10.45 18.61
N GLU A 186 -10.59 -11.18 17.93
CA GLU A 186 -9.68 -12.15 18.56
C GLU A 186 -8.73 -11.47 19.57
N TYR A 187 -8.11 -10.36 19.20
CA TYR A 187 -7.28 -9.55 20.10
C TYR A 187 -8.06 -9.14 21.36
N LYS A 188 -9.26 -8.59 21.18
CA LYS A 188 -10.13 -8.16 22.28
C LYS A 188 -10.48 -9.30 23.24
N SER A 189 -10.66 -10.52 22.73
CA SER A 189 -10.98 -11.69 23.54
C SER A 189 -9.83 -12.14 24.46
N LYS A 190 -8.59 -11.71 24.18
CA LYS A 190 -7.39 -12.06 24.94
C LYS A 190 -7.08 -11.07 26.07
N LEU A 191 -7.83 -9.97 26.19
CA LEU A 191 -7.57 -8.89 27.15
C LEU A 191 -8.33 -9.05 28.46
N SER A 192 -7.70 -8.63 29.55
CA SER A 192 -8.32 -8.44 30.86
C SER A 192 -9.27 -7.23 30.89
N ALA A 193 -10.09 -7.13 31.95
CA ALA A 193 -11.01 -6.00 32.11
C ALA A 193 -10.27 -4.65 32.22
N GLU A 194 -9.12 -4.62 32.88
CA GLU A 194 -8.26 -3.45 33.00
C GLU A 194 -7.66 -3.04 31.65
N GLU A 195 -7.14 -3.98 30.88
CA GLU A 195 -6.59 -3.73 29.53
C GLU A 195 -7.69 -3.26 28.57
N LEU A 196 -8.89 -3.85 28.65
CA LEU A 196 -10.03 -3.40 27.86
C LEU A 196 -10.39 -1.93 28.12
N GLN A 197 -10.22 -1.46 29.36
CA GLN A 197 -10.49 -0.08 29.72
C GLN A 197 -9.38 0.87 29.24
N GLN A 198 -8.12 0.41 29.20
CA GLN A 198 -6.99 1.17 28.67
C GLN A 198 -7.11 1.38 27.15
N GLU A 199 -7.55 0.35 26.44
CA GLU A 199 -7.65 0.35 24.97
C GLU A 199 -8.99 0.90 24.44
N LYS A 200 -9.80 1.54 25.31
CA LYS A 200 -11.15 2.01 24.97
C LYS A 200 -11.18 2.88 23.71
N VAL A 201 -10.21 3.78 23.55
CA VAL A 201 -10.15 4.70 22.39
C VAL A 201 -9.97 3.93 21.08
N MET A 202 -9.15 2.87 21.09
CA MET A 202 -8.96 2.00 19.93
C MET A 202 -10.23 1.21 19.61
N PHE A 203 -10.98 0.79 20.63
CA PHE A 203 -12.26 0.09 20.42
C PHE A 203 -13.36 1.00 19.91
N ASP A 204 -13.47 2.22 20.43
CA ASP A 204 -14.42 3.20 19.93
C ASP A 204 -14.13 3.49 18.44
N TRP A 205 -12.86 3.62 18.06
CA TRP A 205 -12.45 3.76 16.66
C TRP A 205 -12.82 2.54 15.81
N LEU A 206 -12.66 1.31 16.31
CA LEU A 206 -13.02 0.11 15.55
C LEU A 206 -14.51 0.08 15.22
N GLU A 207 -15.37 0.47 16.17
CA GLU A 207 -16.82 0.53 15.92
C GLU A 207 -17.18 1.59 14.87
N GLU A 208 -16.49 2.74 14.89
CA GLU A 208 -16.59 3.74 13.82
C GLU A 208 -16.13 3.15 12.47
N PHE A 209 -14.95 2.52 12.43
CA PHE A 209 -14.37 1.89 11.25
C PHE A 209 -15.26 0.81 10.62
N LYS A 210 -15.87 -0.05 11.46
CA LYS A 210 -16.82 -1.09 11.03
C LYS A 210 -18.04 -0.50 10.31
N SER A 211 -18.48 0.69 10.70
CA SER A 211 -19.65 1.35 10.12
C SER A 211 -19.41 1.94 8.72
N ILE A 212 -18.16 2.24 8.37
CA ILE A 212 -17.79 2.87 7.09
C ILE A 212 -17.98 1.88 5.94
N GLN A 213 -18.79 2.28 4.96
CA GLN A 213 -19.11 1.50 3.75
C GLN A 213 -18.32 1.95 2.51
N ASN A 214 -17.96 3.23 2.46
CA ASN A 214 -17.18 3.77 1.37
C ASN A 214 -15.71 3.34 1.52
N ALA A 215 -15.13 2.74 0.47
CA ALA A 215 -13.76 2.24 0.52
C ALA A 215 -12.75 3.36 0.80
N GLU A 216 -12.98 4.54 0.22
CA GLU A 216 -12.10 5.70 0.36
C GLU A 216 -12.00 6.16 1.81
N GLU A 217 -13.15 6.46 2.41
CA GLU A 217 -13.29 6.86 3.80
C GLU A 217 -12.75 5.79 4.76
N LYS A 218 -12.91 4.51 4.40
CA LYS A 218 -12.48 3.38 5.23
C LYS A 218 -10.96 3.30 5.28
N ILE A 219 -10.31 3.41 4.13
CA ILE A 219 -8.85 3.50 4.02
C ILE A 219 -8.32 4.68 4.82
N PHE A 220 -8.91 5.87 4.65
CA PHE A 220 -8.45 7.07 5.36
C PHE A 220 -8.61 6.93 6.87
N SER A 221 -9.73 6.36 7.34
CA SER A 221 -9.95 6.09 8.76
C SER A 221 -8.92 5.09 9.33
N PHE A 222 -8.38 4.21 8.50
CA PHE A 222 -7.40 3.20 8.93
C PHE A 222 -6.05 3.77 9.34
N GLU A 223 -5.66 4.95 8.84
CA GLU A 223 -4.45 5.65 9.30
C GLU A 223 -4.42 5.79 10.84
N LYS A 224 -5.58 6.03 11.46
CA LYS A 224 -5.69 6.19 12.91
C LYS A 224 -5.28 4.93 13.69
N PHE A 225 -5.39 3.74 13.10
CA PHE A 225 -4.95 2.49 13.72
C PHE A 225 -3.48 2.55 14.12
N PHE A 226 -2.65 3.04 13.21
CA PHE A 226 -1.21 3.09 13.39
C PHE A 226 -0.76 4.06 14.48
N ARG A 227 -1.52 5.14 14.69
CA ARG A 227 -1.26 6.11 15.76
C ARG A 227 -1.40 5.52 17.16
N PHE A 228 -2.15 4.42 17.34
CA PHE A 228 -2.24 3.72 18.63
C PHE A 228 -0.96 2.97 19.03
N TYR A 229 0.07 2.99 18.16
CA TYR A 229 1.38 2.39 18.38
C TYR A 229 2.51 3.43 18.45
N GLU A 230 2.19 4.73 18.33
CA GLU A 230 3.17 5.83 18.40
C GLU A 230 3.40 6.36 19.82
N GLU A 231 2.54 5.98 20.78
CA GLU A 231 2.60 6.37 22.21
C GLU A 231 3.34 5.35 23.08
#